data_AF-A0A2G6GI77-F1
#
_entry.id   AF-A0A2G6GI77-F1
#
_cell.length_a   1.000
_cell.length_b   1.000
_cell.length_c   1.000
_cell.angle_alpha   90.00
_cell.angle_beta   90.00
_cell.angle_gamma   90.00
#
_symmetry.space_group_name_H-M   'P 1'
#
loop_
_entity.id
_entity.type
_entity.pdbx_description
1 polymer ?
#
loop_
_entity_poly.entity_id
_entity_poly.type
_entity_poly.pdbx_seq_one_letter_code
_entity_poly.pdbx_strand_id
1 'polypeptide(L)'
;MKKVFKDKIINVDDKNDNKFLFDYISFWEENNNVEIVYLSELLEKRKNNNMLLKAKQKPAIYSNVYSPKDELEIFCYLFEKALKEKKKVHIIGITLKEELNIIEDYYKSIGFKREDVNCYEVDFKKALVTVSVKIENIMWKGSDYKRMGDKIFFNPPIRESGQVKAMYKGINKGIISNIYFKKLENEHKNFLEKLIKEEHLLGITLAKLLKYNLEDIGFKGKNSELVINYS
;
A
#
# COMPACT_ATOMS: atom_id res chain seq x y z
N MET A 1 -7.66 -26.24 -4.29
CA MET A 1 -6.99 -24.96 -4.50
C MET A 1 -8.04 -24.06 -5.07
N LYS A 2 -8.17 -22.86 -4.52
CA LYS A 2 -9.18 -21.88 -4.92
C LYS A 2 -8.47 -20.71 -5.57
N LYS A 3 -8.87 -20.31 -6.79
CA LYS A 3 -8.42 -19.07 -7.42
C LYS A 3 -9.28 -17.92 -6.92
N VAL A 4 -8.64 -16.86 -6.43
CA VAL A 4 -9.33 -15.66 -5.93
C VAL A 4 -9.30 -14.58 -7.00
N PHE A 5 -10.48 -14.14 -7.42
CA PHE A 5 -10.70 -13.03 -8.33
C PHE A 5 -11.20 -11.79 -7.58
N LYS A 6 -11.43 -10.68 -8.30
CA LYS A 6 -11.88 -9.41 -7.72
C LYS A 6 -13.21 -9.48 -6.98
N ASP A 7 -14.08 -10.42 -7.36
CA ASP A 7 -15.48 -10.50 -6.94
C ASP A 7 -15.95 -11.93 -6.64
N LYS A 8 -15.09 -12.93 -6.86
CA LYS A 8 -15.45 -14.34 -6.69
C LYS A 8 -14.25 -15.22 -6.36
N ILE A 9 -14.55 -16.39 -5.80
CA ILE A 9 -13.59 -17.44 -5.52
C ILE A 9 -14.04 -18.69 -6.28
N ILE A 10 -13.16 -19.27 -7.09
CA ILE A 10 -13.46 -20.45 -7.92
C ILE A 10 -12.56 -21.60 -7.47
N ASN A 11 -13.15 -22.76 -7.25
CA ASN A 11 -12.38 -23.98 -6.99
C ASN A 11 -11.73 -24.47 -8.31
N VAL A 12 -10.42 -24.69 -8.27
CA VAL A 12 -9.62 -25.12 -9.44
C VAL A 12 -8.91 -26.46 -9.21
N ASP A 13 -8.92 -27.01 -7.99
CA ASP A 13 -8.35 -28.33 -7.67
C ASP A 13 -8.90 -28.87 -6.34
N ASP A 14 -9.74 -29.89 -6.35
CA ASP A 14 -10.37 -30.40 -5.12
C ASP A 14 -9.38 -30.96 -4.08
N LYS A 15 -8.15 -31.31 -4.46
CA LYS A 15 -7.17 -31.96 -3.56
C LYS A 15 -6.42 -30.99 -2.65
N ASN A 16 -6.52 -29.68 -2.88
CA ASN A 16 -5.75 -28.65 -2.18
C ASN A 16 -6.65 -27.53 -1.62
N ASP A 17 -7.76 -27.87 -0.98
CA ASP A 17 -8.85 -26.91 -0.71
C ASP A 17 -8.51 -25.76 0.26
N ASN A 18 -7.43 -25.91 1.03
CA ASN A 18 -6.87 -24.90 1.93
C ASN A 18 -5.91 -23.91 1.24
N LYS A 19 -5.52 -24.15 -0.02
CA LYS A 19 -4.62 -23.26 -0.76
C LYS A 19 -5.40 -22.30 -1.63
N PHE A 20 -5.06 -21.03 -1.54
CA PHE A 20 -5.68 -19.95 -2.31
C PHE A 20 -4.63 -19.32 -3.22
N LEU A 21 -4.99 -19.22 -4.49
CA LEU A 21 -4.13 -18.73 -5.56
C LEU A 21 -4.56 -17.32 -5.94
N PHE A 22 -3.63 -16.39 -5.83
CA PHE A 22 -3.79 -14.96 -6.13
C PHE A 22 -2.91 -14.60 -7.32
N ASP A 23 -3.43 -13.76 -8.21
CA ASP A 23 -2.60 -13.07 -9.18
C ASP A 23 -2.06 -11.77 -8.58
N TYR A 24 -0.83 -11.42 -8.93
CA TYR A 24 -0.27 -10.09 -8.66
C TYR A 24 0.52 -9.60 -9.87
N ILE A 25 0.61 -8.27 -10.01
CA ILE A 25 1.44 -7.66 -11.07
C ILE A 25 2.88 -7.57 -10.56
N SER A 26 3.76 -8.41 -11.09
CA SER A 26 5.15 -8.54 -10.66
C SER A 26 6.12 -7.53 -11.27
N PHE A 27 5.73 -6.92 -12.38
CA PHE A 27 6.47 -5.90 -13.09
C PHE A 27 5.46 -4.97 -13.77
N TRP A 28 5.67 -3.67 -13.71
CA TRP A 28 4.81 -2.68 -14.35
C TRP A 28 5.49 -2.16 -15.61
N GLU A 29 4.77 -2.20 -16.73
CA GLU A 29 5.18 -1.52 -17.95
C GLU A 29 5.04 -0.01 -17.78
N GLU A 30 5.93 0.75 -18.41
CA GLU A 30 5.77 2.21 -18.46
C GLU A 30 4.44 2.56 -19.12
N ASN A 31 3.69 3.46 -18.49
CA ASN A 31 2.40 3.92 -18.99
C ASN A 31 2.35 5.45 -19.00
N ASN A 32 2.31 6.04 -20.18
CA ASN A 32 2.24 7.49 -20.35
C ASN A 32 0.93 8.12 -19.82
N ASN A 33 -0.10 7.32 -19.57
CA ASN A 33 -1.40 7.78 -19.07
C ASN A 33 -1.46 7.91 -17.54
N VAL A 34 -0.53 7.30 -16.80
CA VAL A 34 -0.51 7.34 -15.33
C VAL A 34 0.88 7.74 -14.88
N GLU A 35 0.99 8.90 -14.24
CA GLU A 35 2.25 9.30 -13.60
C GLU A 35 2.45 8.47 -12.33
N ILE A 36 3.56 7.73 -12.27
CA ILE A 36 3.91 6.92 -11.12
C ILE A 36 4.93 7.69 -10.29
N VAL A 37 4.60 7.96 -9.02
CA VAL A 37 5.47 8.73 -8.13
C VAL A 37 5.82 7.92 -6.89
N TYR A 38 7.10 7.75 -6.63
CA TYR A 38 7.60 7.12 -5.41
C TYR A 38 7.88 8.20 -4.36
N LEU A 39 7.09 8.25 -3.27
CA LEU A 39 7.33 9.21 -2.18
C LEU A 39 8.76 9.11 -1.63
N SER A 40 9.31 7.90 -1.60
CA SER A 40 10.68 7.66 -1.15
C SER A 40 11.74 8.39 -1.96
N GLU A 41 11.58 8.51 -3.28
CA GLU A 41 12.56 9.19 -4.14
C GLU A 41 12.58 10.70 -3.88
N LEU A 42 11.40 11.27 -3.57
CA LEU A 42 11.28 12.69 -3.23
C LEU A 42 11.74 12.96 -1.80
N LEU A 43 11.42 12.07 -0.86
CA LEU A 43 11.87 12.16 0.53
C LEU A 43 13.37 12.00 0.70
N GLU A 44 14.04 11.25 -0.17
CA GLU A 44 15.50 11.09 -0.11
C GLU A 44 16.22 12.45 -0.19
N LYS A 45 15.64 13.41 -0.91
CA LYS A 45 16.17 14.78 -1.03
C LYS A 45 16.01 15.61 0.26
N ARG A 46 15.13 15.20 1.17
CA ARG A 46 14.84 15.86 2.46
C ARG A 46 15.39 15.10 3.66
N LYS A 47 16.29 14.14 3.42
CA LYS A 47 16.87 13.25 4.43
C LYS A 47 17.67 14.01 5.48
N ASN A 48 17.39 13.74 6.76
CA ASN A 48 18.17 14.26 7.86
C ASN A 48 19.37 13.35 8.19
N ASN A 49 20.54 13.67 7.62
CA ASN A 49 21.78 12.91 7.82
C ASN A 49 22.24 12.88 9.29
N ASN A 50 22.00 13.95 10.05
CA ASN A 50 22.32 13.99 11.48
C ASN A 50 21.48 13.00 12.29
N MET A 51 20.18 12.88 11.97
CA MET A 51 19.32 11.86 12.58
C MET A 51 19.72 10.46 12.16
N LEU A 52 20.15 10.26 10.90
CA LEU A 52 20.60 8.96 10.43
C LEU A 52 21.82 8.45 11.22
N LEU A 53 22.80 9.32 11.46
CA LEU A 53 23.97 8.97 12.27
C LEU A 53 23.58 8.55 13.69
N LYS A 54 22.65 9.29 14.31
CA LYS A 54 22.13 8.95 15.64
C LYS A 54 21.30 7.66 15.63
N ALA A 55 20.56 7.39 14.55
CA ALA A 55 19.72 6.20 14.41
C ALA A 55 20.55 4.90 14.39
N LYS A 56 21.80 4.95 13.90
CA LYS A 56 22.72 3.80 14.01
C LYS A 56 22.98 3.37 15.45
N GLN A 57 22.93 4.30 16.40
CA GLN A 57 23.12 4.03 17.83
C GLN A 57 21.78 3.83 18.57
N LYS A 58 20.73 4.52 18.13
CA LYS A 58 19.38 4.47 18.70
C LYS A 58 18.34 4.26 17.60
N PRO A 59 18.15 3.02 17.11
CA PRO A 59 17.31 2.75 15.94
C PRO A 59 15.88 3.30 16.01
N ALA A 60 15.31 3.38 17.21
CA ALA A 60 13.96 3.89 17.43
C ALA A 60 13.73 5.34 16.95
N ILE A 61 14.77 6.13 16.73
CA ILE A 61 14.64 7.50 16.22
C ILE A 61 14.68 7.57 14.68
N TYR A 62 14.84 6.44 13.99
CA TYR A 62 14.97 6.42 12.53
C TYR A 62 13.75 7.03 11.82
N SER A 63 12.56 6.97 12.42
CA SER A 63 11.36 7.67 11.93
C SER A 63 11.54 9.18 11.77
N ASN A 64 12.55 9.77 12.41
CA ASN A 64 12.88 11.20 12.33
C ASN A 64 13.92 11.52 11.25
N VAL A 65 14.47 10.50 10.56
CA VAL A 65 15.34 10.70 9.38
C VAL A 65 14.55 11.31 8.23
N TYR A 66 13.29 10.89 8.07
CA TYR A 66 12.33 11.45 7.13
C TYR A 66 11.11 11.95 7.90
N SER A 67 10.98 13.26 8.05
CA SER A 67 9.97 13.84 8.92
C SER A 67 8.55 13.62 8.34
N PRO A 68 7.53 13.38 9.19
CA PRO A 68 6.14 13.35 8.75
C PRO A 68 5.70 14.64 8.05
N LYS A 69 6.25 15.78 8.48
CA LYS A 69 5.96 17.09 7.90
C LYS A 69 6.39 17.16 6.43
N ASP A 70 7.61 16.71 6.14
CA ASP A 70 8.15 16.70 4.78
C ASP A 70 7.38 15.73 3.87
N GLU A 71 7.03 14.55 4.39
CA GLU A 71 6.22 13.57 3.66
C GLU A 71 4.85 14.14 3.30
N LEU A 72 4.14 14.73 4.27
CA LEU A 72 2.84 15.33 4.05
C LEU A 72 2.91 16.52 3.08
N GLU A 73 3.94 17.37 3.18
CA GLU A 73 4.11 18.51 2.27
C GLU A 73 4.31 18.03 0.81
N ILE A 74 5.16 17.02 0.61
CA ILE A 74 5.35 16.41 -0.71
C ILE A 74 4.04 15.81 -1.22
N PHE A 75 3.33 15.08 -0.37
CA PHE A 75 2.06 14.45 -0.74
C PHE A 75 1.01 15.49 -1.16
N CYS A 76 0.80 16.54 -0.36
CA CYS A 76 -0.15 17.60 -0.67
C CYS A 76 0.18 18.29 -2.01
N TYR A 77 1.46 18.57 -2.25
CA TYR A 77 1.89 19.14 -3.53
C TYR A 77 1.54 18.23 -4.72
N LEU A 78 1.84 16.93 -4.62
CA LEU A 78 1.52 15.96 -5.67
C LEU A 78 0.00 15.85 -5.90
N PHE A 79 -0.76 15.79 -4.82
CA PHE A 79 -2.22 15.71 -4.84
C PHE A 79 -2.84 16.93 -5.53
N GLU A 80 -2.50 18.14 -5.08
CA GLU A 80 -3.01 19.39 -5.65
C GLU A 80 -2.61 19.57 -7.11
N LYS A 81 -1.36 19.24 -7.45
CA LYS A 81 -0.87 19.30 -8.83
C LYS A 81 -1.68 18.39 -9.74
N ALA A 82 -1.89 17.14 -9.34
CA ALA A 82 -2.65 16.17 -10.13
C ALA A 82 -4.09 16.63 -10.40
N LEU A 83 -4.76 17.20 -9.39
CA LEU A 83 -6.11 17.76 -9.56
C LEU A 83 -6.12 18.98 -10.47
N LYS A 84 -5.17 19.92 -10.30
CA LYS A 84 -5.06 21.13 -11.11
C LYS A 84 -4.79 20.82 -12.58
N GLU A 85 -3.87 19.90 -12.84
CA GLU A 85 -3.46 19.51 -14.19
C GLU A 85 -4.39 18.46 -14.82
N LYS A 86 -5.36 17.94 -14.06
CA LYS A 86 -6.24 16.81 -14.45
C LYS A 86 -5.45 15.60 -14.94
N LYS A 87 -4.28 15.38 -14.34
CA LYS A 87 -3.37 14.29 -14.70
C LYS A 87 -3.53 13.16 -13.70
N LYS A 88 -3.64 11.94 -14.21
CA LYS A 88 -3.76 10.75 -13.36
C LYS A 88 -2.40 10.41 -12.75
N VAL A 89 -2.38 10.27 -11.43
CA VAL A 89 -1.18 9.96 -10.64
C VAL A 89 -1.45 8.78 -9.70
N HIS A 90 -0.45 7.90 -9.58
CA HIS A 90 -0.37 6.88 -8.55
C HIS A 90 0.82 7.17 -7.64
N ILE A 91 0.54 7.49 -6.38
CA ILE A 91 1.54 7.84 -5.36
C ILE A 91 1.83 6.60 -4.52
N ILE A 92 3.09 6.19 -4.48
CA ILE A 92 3.53 4.96 -3.83
C ILE A 92 4.18 5.25 -2.50
N GLY A 93 3.67 4.56 -1.48
CA GLY A 93 4.25 4.48 -0.16
C GLY A 93 3.75 5.55 0.79
N ILE A 94 2.46 5.89 0.79
CA ILE A 94 1.91 6.74 1.86
C ILE A 94 2.08 6.04 3.21
N THR A 95 2.34 6.79 4.28
CA THR A 95 2.48 6.24 5.63
C THR A 95 1.72 7.01 6.70
N LEU A 96 1.11 8.15 6.35
CA LEU A 96 0.45 9.04 7.29
C LEU A 96 -1.08 8.99 7.16
N LYS A 97 -1.76 9.06 8.30
CA LYS A 97 -3.20 9.15 8.44
C LYS A 97 -3.71 10.43 7.78
N GLU A 98 -2.95 11.50 7.84
CA GLU A 98 -3.25 12.78 7.21
C GLU A 98 -3.35 12.63 5.69
N GLU A 99 -2.42 11.92 5.05
CA GLU A 99 -2.46 11.61 3.61
C GLU A 99 -3.71 10.78 3.27
N LEU A 100 -4.01 9.78 4.10
CA LEU A 100 -5.20 8.95 3.93
C LEU A 100 -6.50 9.76 4.04
N ASN A 101 -6.59 10.67 5.02
CA ASN A 101 -7.77 11.52 5.20
C ASN A 101 -8.01 12.41 3.97
N ILE A 102 -6.93 12.95 3.37
CA ILE A 102 -7.03 13.76 2.14
C ILE A 102 -7.63 12.94 0.99
N ILE A 103 -7.18 11.68 0.82
CA ILE A 103 -7.76 10.78 -0.18
C ILE A 103 -9.20 10.40 0.17
N GLU A 104 -9.50 10.16 1.45
CA GLU A 104 -10.84 9.83 1.95
C GLU A 104 -11.85 10.96 1.62
N ASP A 105 -11.46 12.21 1.86
CA ASP A 105 -12.24 13.40 1.54
C ASP A 105 -12.39 13.61 0.03
N TYR A 106 -11.31 13.39 -0.74
CA TYR A 106 -11.35 13.42 -2.20
C TYR A 106 -12.36 12.41 -2.75
N TYR A 107 -12.24 11.14 -2.39
CA TYR A 107 -13.14 10.08 -2.86
C TYR A 107 -14.58 10.31 -2.41
N LYS A 108 -14.79 10.90 -1.23
CA LYS A 108 -16.11 11.33 -0.79
C LYS A 108 -16.67 12.44 -1.69
N SER A 109 -15.88 13.46 -2.02
CA SER A 109 -16.34 14.59 -2.85
C SER A 109 -16.71 14.21 -4.29
N ILE A 110 -16.11 13.14 -4.82
CA ILE A 110 -16.43 12.60 -6.16
C ILE A 110 -17.42 11.43 -6.13
N GLY A 111 -18.03 11.14 -4.96
CA GLY A 111 -19.17 10.23 -4.85
C GLY A 111 -18.84 8.73 -4.75
N PHE A 112 -17.63 8.35 -4.34
CA PHE A 112 -17.25 6.92 -4.19
C PHE A 112 -17.55 6.32 -2.82
N LYS A 113 -18.04 7.11 -1.87
CA LYS A 113 -18.39 6.63 -0.53
C LYS A 113 -19.74 5.92 -0.55
N ARG A 114 -19.75 4.68 -0.06
CA ARG A 114 -20.96 3.89 0.23
C ARG A 114 -21.41 4.16 1.66
N GLU A 115 -22.42 5.02 1.82
CA GLU A 115 -22.91 5.45 3.14
C GLU A 115 -23.57 4.30 3.93
N ASP A 116 -24.09 3.28 3.25
CA ASP A 116 -24.74 2.11 3.86
C ASP A 116 -23.77 1.19 4.61
N VAL A 117 -22.52 1.09 4.15
CA VAL A 117 -21.50 0.18 4.72
C VAL A 117 -20.24 0.90 5.20
N ASN A 118 -20.21 2.24 5.12
CA ASN A 118 -19.08 3.10 5.51
C ASN A 118 -17.73 2.68 4.87
N CYS A 119 -17.81 2.23 3.61
CA CYS A 119 -16.69 1.81 2.78
C CYS A 119 -16.68 2.62 1.47
N TYR A 120 -15.65 2.41 0.66
CA TYR A 120 -15.48 3.07 -0.63
C TYR A 120 -15.50 2.06 -1.76
N GLU A 121 -16.35 2.30 -2.76
CA GLU A 121 -16.37 1.61 -4.04
C GLU A 121 -15.76 2.54 -5.10
N VAL A 122 -14.44 2.67 -5.05
CA VAL A 122 -13.69 3.61 -5.88
C VAL A 122 -13.66 3.11 -7.33
N ASP A 123 -14.16 3.94 -8.25
CA ASP A 123 -13.91 3.74 -9.67
C ASP A 123 -12.51 4.25 -10.01
N PHE A 124 -11.51 3.36 -9.84
CA PHE A 124 -10.11 3.69 -10.06
C PHE A 124 -9.79 4.09 -11.51
N LYS A 125 -10.68 3.87 -12.48
CA LYS A 125 -10.53 4.40 -13.84
C LYS A 125 -10.69 5.91 -13.86
N LYS A 126 -11.59 6.44 -13.04
CA LYS A 126 -11.95 7.86 -12.95
C LYS A 126 -11.17 8.64 -11.89
N ALA A 127 -10.71 7.98 -10.84
CA ALA A 127 -9.90 8.61 -9.80
C ALA A 127 -8.60 9.21 -10.41
N LEU A 128 -8.37 10.51 -10.23
CA LEU A 128 -7.16 11.18 -10.68
C LEU A 128 -5.98 10.86 -9.77
N VAL A 129 -6.20 10.81 -8.46
CA VAL A 129 -5.17 10.46 -7.48
C VAL A 129 -5.50 9.11 -6.86
N THR A 130 -4.51 8.22 -6.87
CA THR A 130 -4.58 6.91 -6.23
C THR A 130 -3.31 6.65 -5.43
N VAL A 131 -3.40 5.83 -4.40
CA VAL A 131 -2.30 5.64 -3.44
C VAL A 131 -2.06 4.17 -3.13
N SER A 132 -0.81 3.82 -2.90
CA SER A 132 -0.40 2.53 -2.35
C SER A 132 0.41 2.69 -1.09
N VAL A 133 0.42 1.64 -0.27
CA VAL A 133 1.34 1.49 0.87
C VAL A 133 2.40 0.48 0.50
N LYS A 134 3.64 0.65 0.97
CA LYS A 134 4.64 -0.42 0.82
C LYS A 134 4.37 -1.50 1.86
N ILE A 135 4.58 -2.76 1.48
CA ILE A 135 4.35 -3.91 2.38
C ILE A 135 5.17 -3.79 3.66
N GLU A 136 6.38 -3.26 3.57
CA GLU A 136 7.29 -3.07 4.70
C GLU A 136 6.71 -2.08 5.73
N ASN A 137 5.99 -1.05 5.28
CA ASN A 137 5.41 -0.03 6.17
C ASN A 137 4.20 -0.53 6.97
N ILE A 138 3.55 -1.62 6.54
CA ILE A 138 2.42 -2.24 7.25
C ILE A 138 2.80 -3.54 7.97
N MET A 139 3.89 -4.19 7.56
CA MET A 139 4.42 -5.41 8.16
C MET A 139 5.09 -5.16 9.51
N TRP A 140 5.79 -4.03 9.64
CA TRP A 140 6.55 -3.68 10.84
C TRP A 140 5.86 -2.61 11.67
N LYS A 141 6.21 -2.52 12.96
CA LYS A 141 5.77 -1.47 13.88
C LYS A 141 6.96 -0.63 14.32
N GLY A 142 6.73 0.64 14.68
CA GLY A 142 7.80 1.47 15.26
C GLY A 142 8.48 0.86 16.49
N SER A 143 7.80 0.00 17.25
CA SER A 143 8.40 -0.75 18.36
C SER A 143 9.47 -1.75 17.91
N ASP A 144 9.39 -2.25 16.67
CA ASP A 144 10.33 -3.24 16.13
C ASP A 144 11.71 -2.66 15.86
N TYR A 145 11.87 -1.33 15.76
CA TYR A 145 13.18 -0.70 15.57
C TYR A 145 14.19 -1.12 16.64
N LYS A 146 13.76 -1.30 17.90
CA LYS A 146 14.66 -1.73 18.98
C LYS A 146 15.26 -3.11 18.74
N ARG A 147 14.51 -4.02 18.10
CA ARG A 147 14.91 -5.42 17.88
C ARG A 147 15.57 -5.60 16.52
N MET A 148 14.99 -4.99 15.49
CA MET A 148 15.40 -5.19 14.10
C MET A 148 16.50 -4.23 13.66
N GLY A 149 16.62 -3.08 14.33
CA GLY A 149 17.67 -2.10 14.04
C GLY A 149 17.59 -1.55 12.62
N ASP A 150 18.74 -1.51 11.97
CA ASP A 150 18.94 -1.01 10.62
C ASP A 150 18.31 -1.88 9.51
N LYS A 151 17.97 -3.15 9.81
CA LYS A 151 17.28 -4.04 8.87
C LYS A 151 15.93 -3.51 8.38
N ILE A 152 15.32 -2.61 9.15
CA ILE A 152 14.02 -2.03 8.85
C ILE A 152 14.10 -0.50 8.66
N PHE A 153 15.27 0.00 8.29
CA PHE A 153 15.47 1.40 7.90
C PHE A 153 14.95 1.65 6.48
N PHE A 154 13.63 1.77 6.35
CA PHE A 154 12.94 2.00 5.09
C PHE A 154 12.69 3.48 4.80
N ASN A 155 12.50 3.81 3.52
CA ASN A 155 12.03 5.12 3.09
C ASN A 155 10.73 4.93 2.27
N PRO A 156 9.59 5.51 2.65
CA PRO A 156 9.37 6.26 3.90
C PRO A 156 9.50 5.33 5.14
N PRO A 157 9.79 5.88 6.32
CA PRO A 157 10.08 5.07 7.50
C PRO A 157 8.82 4.43 8.05
N ILE A 158 8.99 3.33 8.79
CA ILE A 158 7.90 2.74 9.58
C ILE A 158 7.45 3.78 10.61
N ARG A 159 6.14 4.01 10.63
CA ARG A 159 5.50 4.97 11.52
C ARG A 159 5.01 4.29 12.80
N GLU A 160 4.58 5.12 13.74
CA GLU A 160 3.97 4.66 14.99
C GLU A 160 2.67 3.87 14.75
N SER A 161 2.24 3.12 15.76
CA SER A 161 1.14 2.17 15.61
C SER A 161 -0.20 2.81 15.17
N GLY A 162 -0.45 4.08 15.53
CA GLY A 162 -1.65 4.79 15.10
C GLY A 162 -1.71 5.02 13.59
N GLN A 163 -0.56 5.34 13.00
CA GLN A 163 -0.40 5.56 11.56
C GLN A 163 -0.54 4.23 10.79
N VAL A 164 0.12 3.17 11.27
CA VAL A 164 -0.02 1.82 10.68
C VAL A 164 -1.46 1.33 10.74
N LYS A 165 -2.16 1.52 11.87
CA LYS A 165 -3.60 1.19 11.99
C LYS A 165 -4.45 1.97 11.00
N ALA A 166 -4.12 3.23 10.72
CA ALA A 166 -4.82 4.02 9.72
C ALA A 166 -4.64 3.40 8.32
N MET A 167 -3.44 2.94 7.97
CA MET A 167 -3.20 2.26 6.68
C MET A 167 -4.05 0.98 6.54
N TYR A 168 -4.12 0.14 7.58
CA TYR A 168 -5.01 -1.03 7.57
C TYR A 168 -6.49 -0.64 7.42
N LYS A 169 -6.93 0.44 8.08
CA LYS A 169 -8.28 0.96 7.92
C LYS A 169 -8.53 1.43 6.48
N GLY A 170 -7.58 2.13 5.86
CA GLY A 170 -7.66 2.59 4.48
C GLY A 170 -7.73 1.44 3.48
N ILE A 171 -6.98 0.36 3.73
CA ILE A 171 -7.05 -0.89 2.97
C ILE A 171 -8.45 -1.51 3.07
N ASN A 172 -8.93 -1.75 4.29
CA ASN A 172 -10.20 -2.43 4.51
C ASN A 172 -11.42 -1.60 4.06
N LYS A 173 -11.31 -0.27 4.07
CA LYS A 173 -12.31 0.65 3.51
C LYS A 173 -12.29 0.74 1.98
N GLY A 174 -11.29 0.20 1.29
CA GLY A 174 -11.16 0.31 -0.17
C GLY A 174 -10.60 1.65 -0.67
N ILE A 175 -9.95 2.42 0.21
CA ILE A 175 -9.33 3.72 -0.14
C ILE A 175 -7.93 3.51 -0.73
N ILE A 176 -7.14 2.62 -0.12
CA ILE A 176 -5.80 2.26 -0.62
C ILE A 176 -5.97 1.29 -1.78
N SER A 177 -5.39 1.61 -2.92
CA SER A 177 -5.59 0.82 -4.14
C SER A 177 -4.65 -0.37 -4.25
N ASN A 178 -3.47 -0.31 -3.65
CA ASN A 178 -2.46 -1.36 -3.79
C ASN A 178 -1.57 -1.51 -2.53
N ILE A 179 -1.11 -2.75 -2.31
CA ILE A 179 0.06 -3.04 -1.46
C ILE A 179 1.25 -3.22 -2.40
N TYR A 180 2.18 -2.28 -2.33
CA TYR A 180 3.37 -2.25 -3.17
C TYR A 180 4.50 -3.07 -2.57
N PHE A 181 5.20 -3.81 -3.41
CA PHE A 181 6.49 -4.42 -3.12
C PHE A 181 7.31 -4.45 -4.40
N LYS A 182 8.59 -4.05 -4.31
CA LYS A 182 9.49 -4.09 -5.48
C LYS A 182 9.76 -5.53 -5.93
N LYS A 183 9.88 -6.42 -4.95
CA LYS A 183 10.06 -7.87 -5.14
C LYS A 183 9.32 -8.60 -4.04
N LEU A 184 8.61 -9.67 -4.41
CA LEU A 184 7.95 -10.51 -3.43
C LEU A 184 8.95 -11.48 -2.80
N GLU A 185 9.20 -11.31 -1.51
CA GLU A 185 10.12 -12.15 -0.73
C GLU A 185 9.36 -13.09 0.20
N ASN A 186 10.04 -14.06 0.82
CA ASN A 186 9.40 -15.03 1.69
C ASN A 186 8.78 -14.37 2.94
N GLU A 187 9.41 -13.36 3.51
CA GLU A 187 8.86 -12.60 4.65
C GLU A 187 7.54 -11.89 4.26
N HIS A 188 7.48 -11.33 3.05
CA HIS A 188 6.27 -10.73 2.50
C HIS A 188 5.14 -11.76 2.35
N LYS A 189 5.45 -12.94 1.81
CA LYS A 189 4.47 -14.03 1.67
C LYS A 189 3.94 -14.49 3.02
N ASN A 190 4.83 -14.71 4.00
CA ASN A 190 4.46 -15.12 5.35
C ASN A 190 3.57 -14.07 6.03
N PHE A 191 3.88 -12.79 5.84
CA PHE A 191 3.08 -11.69 6.35
C PHE A 191 1.69 -11.64 5.71
N LEU A 192 1.59 -11.73 4.38
CA LEU A 192 0.29 -11.76 3.68
C LEU A 192 -0.53 -12.99 4.08
N GLU A 193 0.09 -14.15 4.21
CA GLU A 193 -0.56 -15.38 4.71
C GLU A 193 -1.12 -15.17 6.12
N LYS A 194 -0.33 -14.55 7.01
CA LYS A 194 -0.78 -14.22 8.36
C LYS A 194 -1.99 -13.28 8.35
N LEU A 195 -1.99 -12.22 7.54
CA LEU A 195 -3.11 -11.28 7.45
C LEU A 195 -4.43 -11.96 7.08
N ILE A 196 -4.34 -12.96 6.20
CA ILE A 196 -5.49 -13.74 5.76
C ILE A 196 -5.93 -14.74 6.84
N LYS A 197 -5.00 -15.51 7.42
CA LYS A 197 -5.30 -16.50 8.46
C LYS A 197 -5.89 -15.90 9.74
N GLU A 198 -5.41 -14.71 10.12
CA GLU A 198 -5.89 -13.98 11.29
C GLU A 198 -7.09 -13.06 10.97
N GLU A 199 -7.68 -13.19 9.77
CA GLU A 199 -8.84 -12.44 9.31
C GLU A 199 -8.67 -10.91 9.38
N HIS A 200 -7.44 -10.42 9.36
CA HIS A 200 -7.13 -8.99 9.29
C HIS A 200 -7.40 -8.40 7.90
N LEU A 201 -7.44 -9.26 6.88
CA LEU A 201 -7.74 -8.91 5.50
C LEU A 201 -8.53 -10.05 4.83
N LEU A 202 -9.58 -9.69 4.11
CA LEU A 202 -10.33 -10.68 3.31
C LEU A 202 -9.54 -11.05 2.05
N GLY A 203 -9.64 -12.32 1.62
CA GLY A 203 -8.99 -12.79 0.40
C GLY A 203 -9.35 -11.97 -0.84
N ILE A 204 -10.64 -11.66 -1.03
CA ILE A 204 -11.09 -10.83 -2.16
C ILE A 204 -10.46 -9.43 -2.11
N THR A 205 -10.33 -8.83 -0.92
CA THR A 205 -9.66 -7.54 -0.75
C THR A 205 -8.18 -7.63 -1.10
N LEU A 206 -7.49 -8.69 -0.68
CA LEU A 206 -6.10 -8.93 -1.07
C LEU A 206 -5.95 -9.08 -2.59
N ALA A 207 -6.83 -9.84 -3.24
CA ALA A 207 -6.79 -10.00 -4.70
C ALA A 207 -6.95 -8.66 -5.43
N LYS A 208 -7.84 -7.79 -4.97
CA LYS A 208 -7.99 -6.42 -5.50
C LYS A 208 -6.71 -5.60 -5.35
N LEU A 209 -6.11 -5.62 -4.16
CA LEU A 209 -4.88 -4.88 -3.85
C LEU A 209 -3.66 -5.36 -4.63
N LEU A 210 -3.58 -6.65 -4.94
CA LEU A 210 -2.43 -7.24 -5.65
C LEU A 210 -2.46 -7.02 -7.17
N LYS A 211 -3.65 -6.86 -7.75
CA LYS A 211 -3.80 -6.79 -9.21
C LYS A 211 -4.93 -5.89 -9.69
N TYR A 212 -6.18 -6.22 -9.36
CA TYR A 212 -7.32 -5.68 -10.09
C TYR A 212 -7.47 -4.16 -9.99
N ASN A 213 -7.17 -3.58 -8.83
CA ASN A 213 -7.18 -2.14 -8.66
C ASN A 213 -6.11 -1.47 -9.54
N LEU A 214 -4.91 -2.06 -9.66
CA LEU A 214 -3.86 -1.55 -10.53
C LEU A 214 -4.27 -1.62 -12.01
N GLU A 215 -4.91 -2.70 -12.45
CA GLU A 215 -5.45 -2.82 -13.81
C GLU A 215 -6.50 -1.73 -14.08
N ASP A 216 -7.40 -1.45 -13.13
CA ASP A 216 -8.38 -0.38 -13.24
C ASP A 216 -7.75 1.02 -13.23
N ILE A 217 -6.64 1.22 -12.52
CA ILE A 217 -5.86 2.45 -12.61
C ILE A 217 -5.26 2.62 -14.02
N GLY A 218 -4.91 1.50 -14.68
CA GLY A 218 -4.37 1.45 -16.02
C GLY A 218 -2.99 0.78 -16.10
N PHE A 219 -2.49 0.20 -15.01
CA PHE A 219 -1.23 -0.53 -15.04
C PHE A 219 -1.35 -1.79 -15.90
N LYS A 220 -0.30 -2.05 -16.67
CA LYS A 220 -0.10 -3.29 -17.41
C LYS A 220 1.22 -3.90 -16.98
N GLY A 221 1.34 -5.22 -17.17
CA GLY A 221 2.60 -5.87 -16.89
C GLY A 221 2.50 -7.38 -16.69
N LYS A 222 3.58 -7.95 -16.16
CA LYS A 222 3.71 -9.39 -16.01
C LYS A 222 2.92 -9.87 -14.79
N ASN A 223 1.90 -10.69 -15.06
CA ASN A 223 1.20 -11.43 -14.02
C ASN A 223 2.11 -12.54 -13.46
N SER A 224 2.12 -12.64 -12.14
CA SER A 224 2.71 -13.74 -11.39
C SER A 224 1.71 -14.25 -10.38
N GLU A 225 1.99 -15.44 -9.85
CA GLU A 225 1.09 -16.14 -8.95
C GLU A 225 1.64 -16.22 -7.53
N LEU A 226 0.74 -16.05 -6.56
CA LEU A 226 1.01 -16.20 -5.14
C LEU A 226 0.03 -17.24 -4.58
N VAL A 227 0.58 -18.30 -3.98
CA VAL A 227 -0.20 -19.28 -3.22
C VAL A 227 -0.09 -18.95 -1.74
N ILE A 228 -1.23 -18.81 -1.07
CA ILE A 228 -1.34 -18.63 0.38
C ILE A 228 -2.07 -19.85 0.95
N ASN A 229 -1.57 -20.37 2.07
CA ASN A 229 -2.28 -21.39 2.82
C ASN A 229 -3.25 -20.75 3.82
N TYR A 230 -4.50 -21.21 3.89
CA TYR A 230 -5.50 -20.75 4.87
C TYR A 230 -5.56 -21.63 6.13
N SER A 231 -4.93 -22.81 6.12
CA SER A 231 -4.84 -23.72 7.28
C SER A 231 -3.64 -23.43 8.17
#